data_AF-A0AAJ0ESA6-F1
#
_entry.id   AF-A0AAJ0ESA6-F1
#
_cell.length_a   1.000
_cell.length_b   1.000
_cell.length_c   1.000
_cell.angle_alpha   90.00
_cell.angle_beta   90.00
_cell.angle_gamma   90.00
#
_symmetry.space_group_name_H-M   'P 1'
#
loop_
_entity.id
_entity.type
_entity.pdbx_description
1 polymer ?
#
loop_
_entity_poly.entity_id
_entity_poly.type
_entity_poly.pdbx_seq_one_letter_code
_entity_poly.pdbx_strand_id
1 'polypeptide(L)'
;MRFSLFTLFSYVASVLAGRYIVFLAPATNIDQFVDKLRLLDSDLKVITKWDNPAPGLYGVVVDTNVWNVWSLRKFREVRLVEEDRIVTLTPLPTAGLPAEPQDTPFPLPGWS
;
A
#
# COMPACT_ATOMS: atom_id res chain seq x y z
N MET A 1 -37.48 20.50 9.59
CA MET A 1 -36.10 20.00 9.74
C MET A 1 -35.49 19.78 8.35
N ARG A 2 -34.69 20.73 7.85
CA ARG A 2 -33.90 20.56 6.62
C ARG A 2 -32.59 19.86 7.00
N PHE A 3 -32.63 18.53 7.10
CA PHE A 3 -31.42 17.75 7.34
C PHE A 3 -30.56 17.78 6.08
N SER A 4 -29.35 18.27 6.28
CA SER A 4 -28.38 18.68 5.28
C SER A 4 -27.91 17.49 4.44
N LEU A 5 -28.19 17.52 3.13
CA LEU A 5 -27.55 16.63 2.15
C LEU A 5 -26.02 16.81 2.07
N PHE A 6 -25.45 17.84 2.71
CA PHE A 6 -24.02 18.15 2.61
C PHE A 6 -23.11 17.18 3.38
N THR A 7 -23.59 16.53 4.44
CA THR A 7 -22.76 15.58 5.21
C THR A 7 -22.48 14.28 4.47
N LEU A 8 -23.31 13.90 3.49
CA LEU A 8 -23.07 12.70 2.68
C LEU A 8 -21.89 12.90 1.71
N PHE A 9 -21.65 14.12 1.24
CA PHE A 9 -20.53 14.43 0.34
C PHE A 9 -19.18 14.43 1.07
N SER A 10 -19.14 14.75 2.37
CA SER A 10 -17.90 14.74 3.15
C SER A 10 -17.32 13.34 3.35
N TYR A 11 -18.15 12.29 3.36
CA TYR A 11 -17.66 10.92 3.42
C TYR A 11 -17.06 10.46 2.08
N VAL A 12 -17.55 10.98 0.96
CA VAL A 12 -17.02 10.71 -0.39
C VAL A 12 -15.76 11.53 -0.68
N ALA A 13 -15.65 12.74 -0.12
CA ALA A 13 -14.46 13.58 -0.26
C ALA A 13 -13.21 12.96 0.40
N SER A 14 -13.38 12.21 1.50
CA SER A 14 -12.26 11.49 2.14
C SER A 14 -11.80 10.26 1.37
N VAL A 15 -12.50 9.88 0.29
CA VAL A 15 -12.17 8.75 -0.62
C VAL A 15 -11.46 9.23 -1.88
N LEU A 16 -11.41 10.53 -2.14
CA LEU A 16 -10.78 11.05 -3.36
C LEU A 16 -9.25 11.03 -3.28
N ALA A 17 -8.65 11.17 -2.09
CA ALA A 17 -7.23 10.92 -1.84
C ALA A 17 -6.96 9.42 -1.78
N GLY A 18 -6.96 8.80 -2.96
CA GLY A 18 -6.78 7.38 -3.12
C GLY A 18 -5.32 7.06 -3.45
N ARG A 19 -4.76 6.11 -2.72
CA ARG A 19 -3.53 5.46 -3.15
C ARG A 19 -3.90 4.29 -4.04
N TYR A 20 -3.33 4.25 -5.24
CA TYR A 20 -3.65 3.24 -6.24
C TYR A 20 -2.39 2.47 -6.65
N ILE A 21 -2.53 1.16 -6.71
CA ILE A 21 -1.55 0.22 -7.24
C ILE A 21 -1.91 -0.02 -8.71
N VAL A 22 -1.05 0.45 -9.60
CA VAL A 22 -1.25 0.37 -11.06
C VAL A 22 -0.26 -0.64 -11.64
N PHE A 23 -0.78 -1.75 -12.14
CA PHE A 23 0.00 -2.73 -12.88
C PHE A 23 0.01 -2.39 -14.36
N LEU A 24 1.21 -2.29 -14.92
CA LEU A 24 1.45 -1.86 -16.28
C LEU A 24 1.82 -3.06 -17.17
N ALA A 25 1.69 -2.88 -18.48
CA ALA A 25 2.17 -3.87 -19.43
C ALA A 25 3.72 -3.92 -19.42
N PRO A 26 4.35 -5.10 -19.63
CA PRO A 26 5.80 -5.25 -19.53
C PRO A 26 6.61 -4.40 -20.52
N ALA A 27 5.98 -3.93 -21.60
CA ALA A 27 6.59 -3.10 -22.63
C ALA A 27 6.36 -1.59 -22.42
N THR A 28 5.64 -1.20 -21.36
CA THR A 28 5.35 0.19 -21.05
C THR A 28 6.55 0.84 -20.38
N ASN A 29 6.83 2.11 -20.67
CA ASN A 29 7.78 2.90 -19.89
C ASN A 29 7.05 3.55 -18.70
N ILE A 30 7.41 3.17 -17.46
CA ILE A 30 6.78 3.69 -16.23
C ILE A 30 6.93 5.21 -16.11
N ASP A 31 8.10 5.77 -16.43
CA ASP A 31 8.34 7.20 -16.31
C ASP A 31 7.45 7.99 -17.26
N GLN A 32 7.36 7.54 -18.51
CA GLN A 32 6.47 8.15 -19.51
C GLN A 32 5.00 8.09 -19.09
N PHE A 33 4.57 6.98 -18.48
CA PHE A 33 3.21 6.85 -17.96
C PHE A 33 2.95 7.80 -16.79
N VAL A 34 3.88 7.88 -15.83
CA VAL A 34 3.80 8.80 -14.70
C VAL A 34 3.76 10.25 -15.15
N ASP A 35 4.56 10.62 -16.15
CA ASP A 35 4.57 11.99 -16.69
C ASP A 35 3.24 12.35 -17.35
N LYS A 36 2.59 11.40 -18.06
CA LYS A 36 1.22 11.60 -18.58
C LYS A 36 0.22 11.87 -17.47
N LEU A 37 0.32 11.13 -16.37
CA LEU A 37 -0.56 11.34 -15.22
C LEU A 37 -0.30 12.70 -14.56
N ARG A 38 0.97 13.11 -14.41
CA ARG A 38 1.37 14.39 -13.84
C ARG A 38 0.95 15.61 -14.65
N LEU A 39 0.89 15.48 -15.98
CA LEU A 39 0.39 16.55 -16.86
C LEU A 39 -1.08 16.91 -16.57
N LEU A 40 -1.85 15.95 -16.08
CA LEU A 40 -3.28 16.11 -15.79
C LEU A 40 -3.55 16.26 -14.28
N ASP A 41 -2.64 15.78 -13.44
CA ASP A 41 -2.68 15.89 -11.99
C ASP A 41 -1.30 16.29 -11.46
N SER A 42 -1.10 17.59 -11.28
CA SER A 42 0.17 18.14 -10.78
C SER A 42 0.52 17.70 -9.35
N ASP A 43 -0.48 17.30 -8.58
CA ASP A 43 -0.32 16.87 -7.18
C ASP A 43 -0.07 15.36 -7.05
N LEU A 44 -0.04 14.62 -8.18
CA LEU A 44 0.21 13.19 -8.19
C LEU A 44 1.58 12.85 -7.60
N LYS A 45 1.57 12.06 -6.53
CA LYS A 45 2.78 11.55 -5.89
C LYS A 45 3.00 10.11 -6.29
N VAL A 46 4.23 9.79 -6.69
CA VAL A 46 4.64 8.40 -6.88
C VAL A 46 5.27 7.92 -5.59
N ILE A 47 4.73 6.84 -5.03
CA ILE A 47 5.21 6.27 -3.77
C ILE A 47 6.30 5.24 -4.04
N THR A 48 6.03 4.33 -4.98
CA THR A 48 7.00 3.30 -5.37
C THR A 48 6.78 2.89 -6.82
N LYS A 49 7.84 2.37 -7.43
CA LYS A 49 7.85 1.83 -8.79
C LYS A 49 8.40 0.41 -8.73
N TRP A 50 7.83 -0.48 -9.53
CA TRP A 50 8.33 -1.83 -9.73
C TRP A 50 8.63 -2.00 -11.20
N ASP A 51 9.92 -1.99 -11.52
CA ASP A 51 10.48 -2.17 -12.86
C ASP A 51 11.10 -3.56 -13.05
N ASN A 52 10.96 -4.45 -12.05
CA ASN A 52 11.60 -5.75 -12.06
C ASN A 52 10.84 -6.77 -12.96
N PRO A 53 11.49 -7.33 -13.99
CA PRO A 53 10.87 -8.33 -14.87
C PRO A 53 10.51 -9.66 -14.19
N ALA A 54 11.05 -9.96 -13.01
CA ALA A 54 10.73 -11.17 -12.23
C ALA A 54 10.32 -10.78 -10.79
N PRO A 55 9.08 -11.05 -10.34
CA PRO A 55 8.11 -12.05 -10.83
C PRO A 55 6.98 -11.45 -11.70
N GLY A 56 7.32 -10.66 -12.73
CA GLY A 56 6.33 -10.07 -13.64
C GLY A 56 5.49 -8.94 -13.03
N LEU A 57 5.92 -8.42 -11.89
CA LEU A 57 5.31 -7.27 -11.22
C LEU A 57 5.90 -5.99 -11.81
N TYR A 58 5.28 -5.52 -12.89
CA TYR A 58 5.60 -4.25 -13.51
C TYR A 58 4.51 -3.24 -13.19
N GLY A 59 4.83 -2.15 -12.50
CA GLY A 59 3.80 -1.23 -12.02
C GLY A 59 4.31 -0.05 -11.20
N VAL A 60 3.36 0.75 -10.74
CA VAL A 60 3.62 1.96 -9.95
C VAL A 60 2.53 2.15 -8.90
N VAL A 61 2.90 2.63 -7.72
CA VAL A 61 1.94 3.13 -6.72
C VAL A 61 1.88 4.63 -6.81
N VAL A 62 0.69 5.15 -7.03
CA VAL A 62 0.42 6.58 -7.13
C VAL A 62 -0.58 7.00 -6.06
N ASP A 63 -0.37 8.18 -5.51
CA ASP A 63 -1.28 8.87 -4.61
C ASP A 63 -1.82 10.08 -5.35
N THR A 64 -3.14 10.17 -5.45
CA THR A 64 -3.83 11.14 -6.31
C THR A 64 -5.21 11.43 -5.78
N ASN A 65 -5.61 12.71 -5.90
CA ASN A 65 -6.94 13.21 -5.55
C ASN A 65 -7.89 13.28 -6.75
N VAL A 66 -7.34 13.08 -7.95
CA VAL A 66 -8.01 13.36 -9.24
C VAL A 66 -8.44 12.06 -9.91
N TRP A 67 -7.59 11.04 -9.82
CA TRP A 67 -7.82 9.76 -10.48
C TRP A 67 -8.60 8.79 -9.60
N ASN A 68 -9.38 7.94 -10.27
CA ASN A 68 -10.02 6.78 -9.65
C ASN A 68 -9.65 5.51 -10.42
N VAL A 69 -9.94 4.35 -9.83
CA VAL A 69 -9.65 3.03 -10.41
C VAL A 69 -10.17 2.90 -11.86
N TRP A 70 -11.38 3.40 -12.12
CA TRP A 70 -12.02 3.30 -13.43
C TRP A 70 -11.34 4.13 -14.49
N SER A 71 -10.89 5.33 -14.16
CA SER A 71 -10.15 6.22 -15.06
C SER A 71 -8.77 5.66 -15.37
N LEU A 72 -8.06 5.13 -14.36
CA LEU A 72 -6.74 4.52 -14.55
C LEU A 72 -6.80 3.24 -15.40
N ARG A 73 -7.87 2.45 -15.32
CA ARG A 73 -8.07 1.26 -16.18
C ARG A 73 -8.28 1.57 -17.67
N LYS A 74 -8.64 2.81 -18.03
CA LYS A 74 -8.84 3.19 -19.44
C LYS A 74 -7.54 3.34 -20.21
N PHE A 75 -6.41 3.49 -19.52
CA PHE A 75 -5.10 3.58 -20.18
C PHE A 75 -4.71 2.22 -20.74
N ARG A 76 -4.36 2.18 -22.03
CA ARG A 76 -3.97 0.94 -22.73
C ARG A 76 -2.73 0.26 -22.12
N GLU A 77 -1.90 1.07 -21.46
CA GLU A 77 -0.69 0.66 -20.77
C GLU A 77 -0.97 -0.06 -19.45
N VAL A 78 -2.19 0.08 -18.91
CA VAL A 78 -2.59 -0.43 -17.61
C VAL A 78 -3.30 -1.77 -17.78
N ARG A 79 -2.78 -2.80 -17.12
CA ARG A 79 -3.37 -4.14 -17.09
C ARG A 79 -4.36 -4.31 -15.95
N LEU A 80 -4.01 -3.77 -14.78
CA LEU A 80 -4.81 -3.90 -13.57
C LEU A 80 -4.60 -2.64 -12.72
N VAL A 81 -5.67 -2.22 -12.04
CA VAL A 81 -5.61 -1.16 -11.04
C VAL A 81 -6.36 -1.65 -9.82
N GLU A 82 -5.70 -1.50 -8.68
CA GLU A 82 -6.25 -1.76 -7.37
C GLU A 82 -6.10 -0.52 -6.50
N GLU A 83 -7.07 -0.28 -5.64
CA GLU A 83 -6.98 0.74 -4.60
C GLU A 83 -6.24 0.12 -3.42
N ASP A 84 -5.21 0.80 -2.90
CA ASP A 84 -4.46 0.33 -1.75
C ASP A 84 -5.40 0.28 -0.54
N ARG A 85 -5.55 -0.92 0.02
CA ARG A 85 -6.37 -1.14 1.20
C ARG A 85 -5.43 -1.30 2.38
N ILE A 86 -5.68 -0.53 3.44
CA ILE A 86 -4.99 -0.76 4.71
C ILE A 86 -5.44 -2.12 5.24
N VAL A 87 -4.57 -3.12 5.11
CA VAL A 87 -4.74 -4.42 5.74
C VAL A 87 -4.07 -4.38 7.10
N THR A 88 -4.85 -4.55 8.16
CA THR A 88 -4.29 -4.77 9.49
C THR A 88 -3.77 -6.20 9.55
N LEU A 89 -2.45 -6.36 9.52
CA LEU A 89 -1.84 -7.65 9.81
C LEU A 89 -2.04 -7.94 11.29
N THR A 90 -2.67 -9.07 11.61
CA THR A 90 -2.69 -9.58 12.98
C THR A 90 -1.23 -9.70 13.44
N PRO A 91 -0.87 -9.22 14.64
CA PRO A 91 0.49 -9.36 15.12
C PRO A 91 0.92 -10.82 15.01
N LEU A 92 2.07 -11.04 14.35
CA LEU A 92 2.69 -12.36 14.30
C LEU A 92 2.74 -12.89 15.74
N PRO A 93 2.29 -14.13 16.00
CA PRO A 93 2.53 -14.72 17.31
C PRO A 93 4.03 -14.64 17.53
N THR A 94 4.43 -13.95 18.61
CA THR A 94 5.81 -13.95 19.07
C THR A 94 6.20 -15.42 19.21
N ALA A 95 6.91 -15.96 18.22
CA ALA A 95 7.57 -17.24 18.35
C ALA A 95 8.38 -17.12 19.63
N GLY A 96 8.04 -17.95 20.62
CA GLY A 96 8.43 -17.74 22.00
C GLY A 96 9.87 -17.28 22.10
N LEU A 97 10.08 -16.12 22.70
CA LEU A 97 11.39 -15.79 23.25
C LEU A 97 11.85 -17.04 24.01
N PRO A 98 13.08 -17.53 23.80
CA PRO A 98 13.55 -18.70 24.54
C PRO A 98 13.29 -18.42 26.01
N ALA A 99 12.58 -19.34 26.67
CA ALA A 99 12.25 -19.21 28.08
C ALA A 99 13.52 -18.79 28.82
N GLU A 100 13.39 -17.73 29.62
CA GLU A 100 14.40 -17.25 30.55
C GLU A 100 15.12 -18.46 31.15
N PRO A 101 16.47 -18.50 31.19
CA PRO A 101 17.18 -19.66 31.70
C PRO A 101 16.61 -19.97 33.08
N GLN A 102 16.00 -21.14 33.24
CA GLN A 102 15.55 -21.58 34.56
C GLN A 102 16.79 -21.57 35.45
N ASP A 103 16.77 -20.75 36.51
CA ASP A 103 17.76 -20.75 37.57
C ASP A 103 17.80 -22.16 38.20
N THR A 104 18.60 -23.04 37.63
CA THR A 104 18.97 -24.31 38.25
C THR A 104 19.67 -23.98 39.56
N PRO A 105 19.17 -24.44 40.73
CA PRO A 105 19.86 -24.23 41.98
C PRO A 105 21.21 -24.95 41.92
N PHE A 106 22.29 -24.18 41.95
CA PHE A 106 23.63 -24.74 42.16
C PHE A 106 23.65 -25.49 43.50
N PRO A 107 24.09 -26.76 43.57
CA PRO A 107 24.34 -27.37 44.86
C PRO A 107 25.60 -26.71 45.45
N LEU A 108 25.43 -25.96 46.54
CA LEU A 108 26.55 -25.51 47.36
C LEU A 108 27.26 -26.76 47.92
N PRO A 109 28.59 -26.90 47.79
CA PRO A 109 29.30 -28.01 48.41
C PRO A 109 29.12 -27.92 49.93
N GLY A 110 28.65 -29.02 50.50
CA GLY A 110 28.38 -29.18 51.92
C GLY A 110 29.61 -28.85 52.76
N TRP A 111 29.37 -28.10 53.83
CA TRP A 111 30.34 -27.92 54.90
C TRP A 111 30.25 -29.15 55.82
N SER A 112 31.35 -29.90 55.92
CA SER A 112 31.65 -30.82 57.02
C SER A 112 33.16 -30.87 57.24
#